data_AF-A0A840CDT2-F1
#
_entry.id   AF-A0A840CDT2-F1
#
_cell.length_a   1.000
_cell.length_b   1.000
_cell.length_c   1.000
_cell.angle_alpha   90.00
_cell.angle_beta   90.00
_cell.angle_gamma   90.00
#
_symmetry.space_group_name_H-M   'P 1'
#
loop_
_entity.id
_entity.type
_entity.pdbx_description
1 polymer ?
#
loop_
_entity_poly.entity_id
_entity_poly.type
_entity_poly.pdbx_seq_one_letter_code
_entity_poly.pdbx_strand_id
1 'polypeptide(L)'
;MSTIALTDKETAIREKLIKAASEGRTVYYSELTEGDASLVRSLGAILERITRYDIENKQPILASIVVLKETGLPSEGFFELCDTLDIDAYLSDLQKECFEWYGNC
;
A
#
# COMPACT_ATOMS: atom_id res chain seq x y z
N MET A 1 17.02 14.47 6.67
CA MET A 1 15.92 13.63 6.19
C MET A 1 16.33 13.14 4.81
N SER A 2 16.45 11.83 4.62
CA SER A 2 16.73 11.25 3.31
C SER A 2 15.41 11.32 2.54
N THR A 3 15.41 11.85 1.32
CA THR A 3 14.22 11.84 0.47
C THR A 3 14.08 10.43 -0.08
N ILE A 4 13.09 9.66 0.38
CA ILE A 4 12.83 8.34 -0.22
C ILE A 4 12.41 8.58 -1.67
N ALA A 5 13.21 8.07 -2.60
CA ALA A 5 12.86 8.00 -4.00
C ALA A 5 12.41 6.57 -4.32
N LEU A 6 11.24 6.46 -4.95
CA LEU A 6 10.74 5.17 -5.42
C LEU A 6 11.47 4.77 -6.70
N THR A 7 11.74 3.47 -6.84
CA THR A 7 12.19 2.90 -8.12
C THR A 7 11.06 2.91 -9.16
N ASP A 8 11.36 2.68 -10.44
CA ASP A 8 10.33 2.55 -11.49
C ASP A 8 9.31 1.45 -11.15
N LYS A 9 9.79 0.35 -10.54
CA LYS A 9 8.95 -0.78 -10.12
C LYS A 9 8.03 -0.41 -8.96
N GLU A 10 8.55 0.28 -7.95
CA GLU A 10 7.76 0.79 -6.83
C GLU A 10 6.73 1.82 -7.30
N THR A 11 7.13 2.72 -8.20
CA THR A 11 6.26 3.73 -8.81
C THR A 11 5.11 3.08 -9.57
N ALA A 12 5.39 2.08 -10.41
CA ALA A 12 4.36 1.37 -11.17
C ALA A 12 3.35 0.65 -10.26
N ILE A 13 3.81 0.01 -9.18
CA ILE A 13 2.93 -0.61 -8.19
C ILE A 13 2.09 0.47 -7.49
N ARG A 14 2.71 1.58 -7.08
CA ARG A 14 2.01 2.69 -6.44
C ARG A 14 0.93 3.30 -7.33
N GLU A 15 1.18 3.48 -8.63
CA GLU A 15 0.18 3.95 -9.60
C GLU A 15 -1.01 3.00 -9.71
N LYS A 16 -0.78 1.67 -9.69
CA LYS A 16 -1.87 0.68 -9.63
C LYS A 16 -2.71 0.85 -8.36
N LEU A 17 -2.08 1.11 -7.22
CA LEU A 17 -2.78 1.35 -5.95
C LEU A 17 -3.57 2.66 -5.97
N ILE A 18 -2.99 3.75 -6.48
CA ILE A 18 -3.69 5.04 -6.65
C ILE A 18 -4.94 4.86 -7.50
N LYS A 19 -4.81 4.16 -8.63
CA LYS A 19 -5.96 3.87 -9.50
C LYS A 19 -7.05 3.10 -8.75
N ALA A 20 -6.69 2.04 -8.05
CA ALA A 20 -7.65 1.28 -7.25
C ALA A 20 -8.31 2.12 -6.14
N ALA A 21 -7.53 2.96 -5.46
CA ALA A 21 -8.03 3.88 -4.44
C ALA A 21 -9.02 4.89 -5.04
N SER A 22 -8.73 5.45 -6.21
CA SER A 22 -9.64 6.37 -6.93
C SER A 22 -10.95 5.71 -7.35
N GLU A 23 -10.94 4.39 -7.57
CA GLU A 23 -12.12 3.56 -7.88
C GLU A 23 -12.85 3.11 -6.60
N GLY A 24 -12.36 3.47 -5.40
CA GLY A 24 -12.95 3.08 -4.11
C GLY A 24 -12.86 1.58 -3.81
N ARG A 25 -11.84 0.88 -4.35
CA ARG A 25 -11.69 -0.57 -4.20
C ARG A 25 -10.35 -0.96 -3.56
N THR A 26 -10.36 -2.09 -2.87
CA THR A 26 -9.15 -2.79 -2.42
C THR A 26 -8.46 -3.53 -3.58
N VAL A 27 -7.21 -3.94 -3.36
CA VAL A 27 -6.40 -4.72 -4.32
C VAL A 27 -5.92 -6.00 -3.66
N TYR A 28 -6.03 -7.14 -4.34
CA TYR A 28 -5.45 -8.38 -3.82
C TYR A 28 -3.94 -8.46 -4.06
N TYR A 29 -3.19 -9.04 -3.13
CA TYR A 29 -1.76 -9.32 -3.33
C TYR A 29 -1.46 -10.08 -4.64
N SER A 30 -2.37 -10.98 -5.05
CA SER A 30 -2.27 -11.70 -6.32
C SER A 30 -2.40 -10.80 -7.56
N GLU A 31 -3.16 -9.70 -7.48
CA GLU A 31 -3.29 -8.73 -8.59
C GLU A 31 -2.00 -7.93 -8.79
N LEU A 32 -1.24 -7.68 -7.72
CA LEU A 32 0.02 -6.92 -7.79
C LEU A 32 1.18 -7.74 -8.37
N THR A 33 1.12 -9.07 -8.21
CA THR A 33 2.20 -9.97 -8.62
C THR A 33 2.00 -10.56 -10.01
N GLU A 34 0.75 -10.65 -10.50
CA GLU A 34 0.41 -11.20 -11.82
C GLU A 34 1.06 -12.57 -12.12
N GLY A 35 1.40 -13.34 -11.08
CA GLY A 35 2.08 -14.64 -11.21
C GLY A 35 3.62 -14.58 -11.31
N ASP A 36 4.25 -13.41 -11.21
CA ASP A 36 5.70 -13.28 -11.15
C ASP A 36 6.23 -13.65 -9.75
N ALA A 37 6.87 -14.81 -9.65
CA ALA A 37 7.44 -15.33 -8.41
C ALA A 37 8.55 -14.44 -7.82
N SER A 38 9.26 -13.66 -8.64
CA SER A 38 10.26 -12.70 -8.16
C SER A 38 9.61 -11.51 -7.45
N LEU A 39 8.44 -11.09 -7.94
CA LEU A 39 7.61 -10.06 -7.34
C LEU A 39 7.02 -10.53 -6.02
N VAL A 40 6.52 -11.77 -5.93
CA VAL A 40 5.97 -12.33 -4.68
C VAL A 40 6.94 -12.20 -3.51
N ARG A 41 8.23 -12.51 -3.73
CA ARG A 41 9.25 -12.44 -2.67
C ARG A 41 9.65 -11.02 -2.28
N SER A 42 9.53 -10.07 -3.22
CA SER A 42 9.94 -8.68 -3.02
C SER A 42 8.80 -7.73 -2.69
N LEU A 43 7.55 -8.17 -2.81
CA LEU A 43 6.37 -7.31 -2.69
C LEU A 43 6.26 -6.68 -1.29
N GLY A 44 6.57 -7.41 -0.22
CA GLY A 44 6.57 -6.86 1.14
C GLY A 44 7.53 -5.66 1.26
N ALA A 45 8.76 -5.81 0.79
CA ALA A 45 9.76 -4.73 0.82
C ALA A 45 9.36 -3.54 -0.09
N ILE A 46 8.70 -3.81 -1.22
CA ILE A 46 8.18 -2.76 -2.10
C ILE A 46 7.07 -1.97 -1.40
N LEU A 47 6.10 -2.66 -0.79
CA LEU A 47 5.01 -2.01 -0.06
C LEU A 47 5.50 -1.24 1.17
N GLU A 48 6.53 -1.72 1.84
CA GLU A 48 7.20 -0.98 2.91
C GLU A 48 7.80 0.34 2.39
N ARG A 49 8.55 0.29 1.28
CA ARG A 49 9.14 1.50 0.69
C ARG A 49 8.07 2.50 0.26
N ILE A 50 6.97 2.03 -0.34
CA ILE A 50 5.82 2.86 -0.70
C ILE A 50 5.21 3.49 0.55
N THR A 51 4.99 2.73 1.62
CA THR A 51 4.42 3.23 2.88
C THR A 51 5.27 4.35 3.46
N ARG A 52 6.59 4.16 3.53
CA ARG A 52 7.51 5.20 4.03
C ARG A 52 7.50 6.43 3.13
N TYR A 53 7.45 6.25 1.81
CA TYR A 53 7.31 7.35 0.86
C TYR A 53 6.01 8.13 1.08
N ASP A 54 4.87 7.44 1.23
CA ASP A 54 3.57 8.09 1.45
C ASP A 54 3.60 8.94 2.74
N ILE A 55 4.15 8.39 3.83
CA ILE A 55 4.31 9.11 5.10
C ILE A 55 5.21 10.35 4.95
N GLU A 56 6.38 10.22 4.31
CA GLU A 56 7.29 11.35 4.09
C GLU A 56 6.66 12.47 3.26
N ASN A 57 5.79 12.10 2.31
CA ASN A 57 5.08 13.05 1.44
C ASN A 57 3.72 13.49 1.99
N LYS A 58 3.36 13.09 3.21
CA LYS A 58 2.06 13.38 3.85
C LYS A 58 0.87 12.94 2.99
N GLN A 59 0.99 11.75 2.41
CA GLN A 59 -0.01 11.11 1.59
C GLN A 59 -0.61 9.91 2.33
N PRO A 60 -1.85 9.51 1.99
CA PRO A 60 -2.48 8.34 2.60
C PRO A 60 -1.69 7.06 2.34
N ILE A 61 -1.71 6.13 3.30
CA ILE A 61 -0.93 4.88 3.23
C ILE A 61 -1.60 3.89 2.27
N LEU A 62 -1.16 3.89 1.02
CA LEU A 62 -1.75 3.06 -0.04
C LEU A 62 -1.60 1.55 0.22
N ALA A 63 -0.60 1.13 0.99
CA ALA A 63 -0.45 -0.27 1.35
C ALA A 63 -1.64 -0.82 2.17
N SER A 64 -2.42 0.05 2.84
CA SER A 64 -3.61 -0.33 3.63
C SER A 64 -4.76 -0.93 2.81
N ILE A 65 -4.82 -0.62 1.50
CA ILE A 65 -5.86 -1.15 0.60
C ILE A 65 -5.46 -2.48 -0.05
N VAL A 66 -4.25 -2.98 0.24
CA VAL A 66 -3.76 -4.28 -0.25
C VAL A 66 -4.17 -5.38 0.71
N VAL A 67 -4.97 -6.33 0.26
CA VAL A 67 -5.61 -7.33 1.12
C VAL A 67 -5.42 -8.76 0.61
N LEU A 68 -5.50 -9.72 1.53
CA LEU A 68 -5.60 -11.14 1.22
C LEU A 68 -7.01 -11.46 0.73
N LYS A 69 -7.12 -12.36 -0.24
CA LYS A 69 -8.40 -12.71 -0.87
C LYS A 69 -9.30 -13.49 0.09
N GLU A 70 -8.70 -14.26 0.98
CA GLU A 70 -9.35 -15.17 1.90
C GLU A 70 -9.99 -14.42 3.09
N THR A 71 -9.35 -13.35 3.56
CA THR A 71 -9.75 -12.64 4.78
C THR A 71 -10.30 -11.25 4.51
N GLY A 72 -9.97 -10.63 3.36
CA GLY A 72 -10.26 -9.23 3.09
C GLY A 72 -9.44 -8.25 3.95
N LEU A 73 -8.39 -8.74 4.61
CA LEU A 73 -7.49 -7.95 5.46
C LEU A 73 -6.07 -7.90 4.86
N PRO A 74 -5.27 -6.86 5.14
CA PRO A 74 -3.84 -6.87 4.88
C PRO A 74 -3.14 -8.08 5.51
N SER A 75 -1.96 -8.42 5.00
CA SER A 75 -1.15 -9.49 5.61
C SER A 75 -0.56 -9.06 6.94
N GLU A 76 -0.11 -10.02 7.75
CA GLU A 76 0.57 -9.77 9.04
C GLU A 76 1.72 -8.77 8.89
N GLY A 77 2.51 -8.86 7.82
CA GLY A 77 3.61 -7.93 7.56
C GLY A 77 3.19 -6.46 7.39
N PHE A 78 1.93 -6.18 7.03
CA PHE A 78 1.44 -4.80 7.05
C PHE A 78 1.22 -4.30 8.48
N PHE A 79 0.63 -5.14 9.35
CA PHE A 79 0.39 -4.78 10.75
C PHE A 79 1.70 -4.64 11.53
N GLU A 80 2.66 -5.55 11.31
CA GLU A 80 4.02 -5.44 11.87
C GLU A 80 4.72 -4.15 11.43
N LEU A 81 4.51 -3.72 10.18
CA LEU A 81 5.03 -2.46 9.69
C LEU A 81 4.36 -1.26 10.39
N CYS A 82 3.05 -1.29 10.57
CA CYS A 82 2.33 -0.25 11.33
C CYS A 82 2.88 -0.12 12.75
N ASP A 83 3.08 -1.23 13.45
CA ASP A 83 3.65 -1.24 14.80
C ASP A 83 5.08 -0.67 14.80
N THR A 84 5.89 -1.05 13.80
CA THR A 84 7.28 -0.58 13.66
C THR A 84 7.36 0.92 13.39
N LEU A 85 6.36 1.48 12.69
CA LEU A 85 6.29 2.89 12.32
C LEU A 85 5.48 3.74 13.30
N ASP A 86 5.00 3.15 14.41
CA ASP A 86 4.16 3.81 15.42
C ASP A 86 2.87 4.40 14.81
N ILE A 87 2.24 3.66 13.90
CA ILE A 87 0.99 4.04 13.25
C ILE A 87 -0.17 3.52 14.11
N ASP A 88 -0.67 4.38 14.99
CA ASP A 88 -1.86 4.12 15.82
C ASP A 88 -3.14 4.59 15.08
N ALA A 89 -3.60 3.78 14.13
CA ALA A 89 -4.82 4.05 13.35
C ALA A 89 -5.59 2.76 13.05
N TYR A 90 -6.93 2.86 13.02
CA TYR A 90 -7.74 1.75 12.54
C TYR A 90 -7.54 1.55 11.04
N LEU A 91 -7.47 0.29 10.61
CA LEU A 91 -7.38 -0.05 9.19
C LEU A 91 -8.49 0.61 8.36
N SER A 92 -9.71 0.68 8.89
CA SER A 92 -10.85 1.32 8.22
C SER A 92 -10.60 2.79 7.94
N ASP A 93 -9.91 3.49 8.85
CA ASP A 93 -9.63 4.91 8.72
C ASP A 93 -8.55 5.13 7.65
N LEU A 94 -7.49 4.30 7.65
CA LEU A 94 -6.43 4.34 6.64
C LEU A 94 -6.98 4.08 5.22
N GLN A 95 -7.85 3.07 5.09
CA GLN A 95 -8.48 2.74 3.81
C GLN A 95 -9.41 3.86 3.34
N LYS A 96 -10.24 4.38 4.25
CA LYS A 96 -11.15 5.49 3.96
C LYS A 96 -10.37 6.72 3.49
N GLU A 97 -9.28 7.07 4.16
CA GLU A 97 -8.43 8.21 3.79
C GLU A 97 -7.87 8.05 2.37
N CYS A 98 -7.43 6.84 1.99
CA CYS A 98 -7.00 6.55 0.62
C CYS A 98 -8.13 6.79 -0.39
N PHE A 99 -9.32 6.26 -0.13
CA PHE A 99 -10.45 6.40 -1.05
C PHE A 99 -10.92 7.85 -1.19
N GLU A 100 -10.98 8.60 -0.09
CA GLU A 100 -11.39 10.00 -0.10
C GLU A 100 -10.36 10.91 -0.79
N TRP A 101 -9.08 10.67 -0.56
CA TRP A 101 -8.00 11.46 -1.14
C TRP A 101 -7.92 11.27 -2.66
N TYR A 102 -7.89 10.01 -3.12
CA TYR A 102 -7.68 9.69 -4.53
C TYR A 102 -8.98 9.62 -5.34
N GLY A 103 -10.14 9.45 -4.71
CA GLY A 103 -11.45 9.42 -5.38
C GLY A 103 -11.98 10.79 -5.82
N ASN A 104 -11.41 11.88 -5.30
CA ASN A 104 -11.76 13.25 -5.67
C ASN A 104 -10.83 13.85 -6.76
N CYS A 105 -10.02 13.01 -7.41
CA CYS A 105 -9.05 13.40 -8.45
C CYS A 105 -9.63 13.33 -9.86
#